data_AF-A0A845XCJ8-F1
#
_entry.id   AF-A0A845XCJ8-F1
#
_cell.length_a   1.000
_cell.length_b   1.000
_cell.length_c   1.000
_cell.angle_alpha   90.00
_cell.angle_beta   90.00
_cell.angle_gamma   90.00
#
_symmetry.space_group_name_H-M   'P 1'
#
loop_
_entity.id
_entity.type
_entity.pdbx_description
1 polymer ?
#
loop_
_entity_poly.entity_id
_entity_poly.type
_entity_poly.pdbx_seq_one_letter_code
_entity_poly.pdbx_strand_id
1 'polypeptide(L)'
;MSQLTEALNRIMNWLQEYQPDYAASFLPGLSRQEIDEITAPLNLYIPEEIYELYQWRNGRSVVPFIDTDLSRFEIYEFLPLKEAASVDSIKTINRSTSDGGFLTTEYKSKKFFPFIGRHPETCAVVISDKQEEKYPIVALPSEEIEPSPCCASITVMMSICAEAYETEVFYVKDEEPRFMHTDHVKLIELCDKYNAWY
;
A
#
# COMPACT_ATOMS: atom_id res chain seq x y z
N MET A 1 -4.29 -4.28 -20.84
CA MET A 1 -4.45 -3.87 -19.44
C MET A 1 -3.63 -4.84 -18.63
N SER A 2 -2.75 -4.34 -17.77
CA SER A 2 -1.88 -5.12 -16.88
C SER A 2 -2.68 -5.69 -15.70
N GLN A 3 -2.13 -6.72 -15.05
CA GLN A 3 -2.76 -7.39 -13.91
C GLN A 3 -3.00 -6.44 -12.73
N LEU A 4 -2.08 -5.50 -12.48
CA LEU A 4 -2.23 -4.48 -11.45
C LEU A 4 -3.44 -3.57 -11.74
N THR A 5 -3.50 -2.97 -12.93
CA THR A 5 -4.66 -2.13 -13.33
C THR A 5 -5.98 -2.91 -13.29
N GLU A 6 -5.98 -4.19 -13.67
CA GLU A 6 -7.17 -5.04 -13.58
C GLU A 6 -7.63 -5.23 -12.12
N ALA A 7 -6.70 -5.56 -11.21
CA ALA A 7 -7.00 -5.68 -9.78
C ALA A 7 -7.49 -4.36 -9.18
N LEU A 8 -6.86 -3.23 -9.52
CA LEU A 8 -7.27 -1.89 -9.07
C LEU A 8 -8.69 -1.53 -9.56
N ASN A 9 -9.04 -1.88 -10.80
CA ASN A 9 -10.38 -1.65 -11.32
C ASN A 9 -11.44 -2.51 -10.62
N ARG A 10 -11.12 -3.76 -10.27
CA ARG A 10 -12.01 -4.62 -9.47
C ARG A 10 -12.29 -4.02 -8.09
N ILE A 11 -11.23 -3.56 -7.39
CA ILE A 11 -11.36 -2.85 -6.12
C ILE A 11 -12.24 -1.60 -6.29
N MET A 12 -11.99 -0.78 -7.31
CA MET A 12 -12.75 0.44 -7.55
C MET A 12 -14.23 0.17 -7.85
N ASN A 13 -14.54 -0.86 -8.65
CA ASN A 13 -15.93 -1.23 -8.94
C ASN A 13 -16.66 -1.61 -7.65
N TRP A 14 -16.02 -2.40 -6.79
CA TRP A 14 -16.58 -2.73 -5.48
C TRP A 14 -16.77 -1.46 -4.62
N LEU A 15 -15.77 -0.59 -4.54
CA LEU A 15 -15.88 0.65 -3.78
C LEU A 15 -16.99 1.56 -4.32
N GLN A 16 -17.20 1.63 -5.64
CA GLN A 16 -18.28 2.43 -6.23
C GLN A 16 -19.67 1.91 -5.87
N GLU A 17 -19.82 0.59 -5.73
CA GLU A 17 -21.08 -0.05 -5.37
C GLU A 17 -21.37 0.07 -3.87
N TYR A 18 -20.37 -0.18 -3.02
CA TYR A 18 -20.57 -0.32 -1.57
C TYR A 18 -20.10 0.89 -0.74
N GLN A 19 -19.21 1.73 -1.28
CA GLN A 19 -18.59 2.88 -0.60
C GLN A 19 -18.38 4.08 -1.56
N PRO A 20 -19.44 4.59 -2.22
CA PRO A 20 -19.32 5.55 -3.31
C PRO A 20 -18.61 6.85 -2.92
N ASP A 21 -18.80 7.34 -1.70
CA ASP A 21 -18.12 8.54 -1.20
C ASP A 21 -16.61 8.31 -1.05
N TYR A 22 -16.20 7.11 -0.62
CA TYR A 22 -14.80 6.74 -0.56
C TYR A 22 -14.21 6.61 -1.97
N ALA A 23 -14.90 5.95 -2.89
CA ALA A 23 -14.49 5.83 -4.29
C ALA A 23 -14.33 7.21 -4.97
N ALA A 24 -15.22 8.15 -4.69
CA ALA A 24 -15.19 9.51 -5.23
C ALA A 24 -14.01 10.36 -4.69
N SER A 25 -13.42 9.96 -3.56
CA SER A 25 -12.31 10.70 -2.92
C SER A 25 -10.93 10.49 -3.58
N PHE A 26 -10.82 9.51 -4.50
CA PHE A 26 -9.57 9.23 -5.21
C PHE A 26 -9.22 10.36 -6.19
N LEU A 27 -7.97 10.81 -6.14
CA LEU A 27 -7.46 11.85 -7.02
C LEU A 27 -7.25 11.29 -8.44
N PRO A 28 -7.44 12.10 -9.49
CA PRO A 28 -7.09 11.71 -10.85
C PRO A 28 -5.65 11.17 -10.96
N GLY A 29 -5.44 10.21 -11.84
CA GLY A 29 -4.10 9.69 -12.12
C GLY A 29 -3.18 10.75 -12.73
N LEU A 30 -1.88 10.55 -12.57
CA LEU A 30 -0.83 11.43 -13.08
C LEU A 30 -0.30 10.95 -14.44
N SER A 31 0.24 11.86 -15.22
CA SER A 31 1.09 11.51 -16.36
C SER A 31 2.46 11.01 -15.90
N ARG A 32 3.15 10.27 -16.77
CA ARG A 32 4.51 9.79 -16.48
C ARG A 32 5.47 10.95 -16.19
N GLN A 33 5.34 12.04 -16.94
CA GLN A 33 6.13 13.25 -16.73
C GLN A 33 5.91 13.87 -15.34
N GLU A 34 4.66 13.97 -14.88
CA GLU A 34 4.37 14.48 -13.53
C GLU A 34 4.98 13.58 -12.44
N ILE A 35 4.95 12.26 -12.65
CA ILE A 35 5.57 11.30 -11.73
C ILE A 35 7.10 11.49 -11.73
N ASP A 36 7.71 11.62 -12.90
CA ASP A 36 9.15 11.87 -13.04
C ASP A 36 9.55 13.17 -12.31
N GLU A 37 8.79 14.25 -12.49
CA GLU A 37 9.04 15.55 -11.87
C GLU A 37 8.92 15.51 -10.34
N ILE A 38 7.90 14.81 -9.81
CA ILE A 38 7.68 14.66 -8.37
C ILE A 38 8.77 13.78 -7.72
N THR A 39 9.19 12.72 -8.42
CA THR A 39 10.14 11.74 -7.87
C THR A 39 11.61 12.07 -8.13
N ALA A 40 11.90 12.99 -9.07
CA ALA A 40 13.27 13.42 -9.40
C ALA A 40 14.15 13.78 -8.18
N PRO A 41 13.66 14.49 -7.14
CA PRO A 41 14.48 14.83 -5.98
C PRO A 41 14.98 13.63 -5.18
N LEU A 42 14.31 12.47 -5.28
CA LEU A 42 14.71 11.27 -4.56
C LEU A 42 16.03 10.69 -5.08
N ASN A 43 16.33 10.91 -6.37
CA ASN A 43 17.47 10.30 -7.08
C ASN A 43 17.53 8.78 -6.85
N LEU A 44 16.39 8.11 -7.06
CA LEU A 44 16.21 6.67 -6.89
C LEU A 44 15.50 6.09 -8.10
N TYR A 45 15.70 4.79 -8.31
CA TYR A 45 14.97 4.06 -9.33
C TYR A 45 13.53 3.82 -8.85
N ILE A 46 12.56 4.35 -9.59
CA ILE A 46 11.14 4.15 -9.33
C ILE A 46 10.63 2.95 -10.14
N PRO A 47 10.07 1.90 -9.50
CA PRO A 47 9.57 0.72 -10.20
C PRO A 47 8.39 1.02 -11.14
N GLU A 48 8.24 0.25 -12.21
CA GLU A 48 7.14 0.45 -13.17
C GLU A 48 5.76 0.28 -12.53
N GLU A 49 5.61 -0.60 -11.53
CA GLU A 49 4.34 -0.75 -10.81
C GLU A 49 3.96 0.52 -10.02
N ILE A 50 4.93 1.35 -9.60
CA ILE A 50 4.63 2.65 -8.99
C ILE A 50 4.12 3.63 -10.06
N TYR A 51 4.74 3.66 -11.26
CA TYR A 51 4.21 4.45 -12.37
C TYR A 51 2.78 4.04 -12.69
N GLU A 52 2.54 2.74 -12.87
CA GLU A 52 1.21 2.23 -13.20
C GLU A 52 0.17 2.59 -12.12
N LEU A 53 0.51 2.40 -10.85
CA LEU A 53 -0.36 2.72 -9.73
C LEU A 53 -0.76 4.20 -9.70
N TYR A 54 0.22 5.11 -9.87
CA TYR A 54 -0.03 6.56 -9.82
C TYR A 54 -0.60 7.14 -11.12
N GLN A 55 -0.38 6.47 -12.26
CA GLN A 55 -1.11 6.74 -13.51
C GLN A 55 -2.58 6.35 -13.41
N TRP A 56 -2.90 5.33 -12.60
CA TRP A 56 -4.28 4.94 -12.35
C TRP A 56 -5.01 5.95 -11.45
N ARG A 57 -4.50 6.22 -10.24
CA ARG A 57 -5.00 7.27 -9.33
C ARG A 57 -3.88 7.85 -8.48
N ASN A 58 -3.95 9.13 -8.15
CA ASN A 58 -2.92 9.80 -7.35
C ASN A 58 -3.22 9.79 -5.85
N GLY A 59 -3.44 8.61 -5.27
CA GLY A 59 -3.89 8.55 -3.89
C GLY A 59 -5.29 9.13 -3.70
N ARG A 60 -5.56 9.57 -2.48
CA ARG A 60 -6.80 10.22 -2.06
C ARG A 60 -6.47 11.59 -1.45
N SER A 61 -7.37 12.55 -1.60
CA SER A 61 -7.25 13.82 -0.88
C SER A 61 -7.39 13.56 0.62
N VAL A 62 -6.33 13.81 1.38
CA VAL A 62 -6.39 13.82 2.84
C VAL A 62 -7.24 15.03 3.23
N VAL A 63 -8.53 14.80 3.50
CA VAL A 63 -9.37 15.85 4.09
C VAL A 63 -8.86 16.03 5.53
N PRO A 64 -8.31 17.20 5.89
CA PRO A 64 -7.77 17.40 7.23
C PRO A 64 -8.94 17.39 8.19
N PHE A 65 -9.01 16.35 9.02
CA PHE A 65 -9.92 16.25 10.16
C PHE A 65 -11.37 16.64 9.83
N ILE A 66 -12.07 15.76 9.12
CA ILE A 66 -13.49 15.60 9.43
C ILE A 66 -13.64 14.27 10.14
N ASP A 67 -13.84 14.39 11.46
CA ASP A 67 -14.35 13.36 12.35
C ASP A 67 -15.81 13.06 11.98
N THR A 68 -16.03 12.55 10.77
CA THR A 68 -17.32 12.10 10.26
C THR A 68 -17.12 10.72 9.66
N ASP A 69 -17.31 9.70 10.50
CA ASP A 69 -17.73 8.33 10.16
C ASP A 69 -16.98 7.51 9.10
N LEU A 70 -16.04 8.07 8.35
CA LEU A 70 -15.16 7.38 7.41
C LEU A 70 -13.92 6.80 8.12
N SER A 71 -13.75 7.11 9.41
CA SER A 71 -12.79 6.46 10.33
C SER A 71 -13.17 5.01 10.69
N ARG A 72 -14.31 4.50 10.18
CA ARG A 72 -14.91 3.19 10.48
C ARG A 72 -14.34 2.02 9.68
N PHE A 73 -13.34 2.27 8.86
CA PHE A 73 -12.46 1.23 8.35
C PHE A 73 -11.03 1.55 8.83
N GLU A 74 -10.28 0.54 9.23
CA GLU A 74 -8.83 0.59 9.32
C GLU A 74 -8.23 0.63 7.89
N ILE A 75 -8.67 1.56 7.03
CA ILE A 75 -8.11 1.70 5.69
C ILE A 75 -6.78 2.40 5.85
N TYR A 76 -5.71 1.66 5.57
CA TYR A 76 -4.48 2.28 5.13
C TYR A 76 -4.79 3.25 3.99
N GLU A 77 -4.34 4.50 4.10
CA GLU A 77 -4.65 5.52 3.10
C GLU A 77 -3.73 5.33 1.89
N PHE A 78 -4.31 5.34 0.68
CA PHE A 78 -3.50 5.42 -0.53
C PHE A 78 -2.95 6.85 -0.66
N LEU A 79 -1.65 6.99 -0.43
CA LEU A 79 -0.99 8.28 -0.26
C LEU A 79 -0.84 8.99 -1.62
N PRO A 80 -1.16 10.30 -1.72
CA PRO A 80 -0.78 11.10 -2.87
C PRO A 80 0.72 11.04 -3.13
N LEU A 81 1.12 11.02 -4.41
CA LEU A 81 2.51 10.80 -4.78
C LEU A 81 3.45 11.82 -4.16
N LYS A 82 3.01 13.08 -4.05
CA LYS A 82 3.80 14.15 -3.44
C LYS A 82 4.11 13.90 -1.97
N GLU A 83 3.20 13.26 -1.25
CA GLU A 83 3.40 12.88 0.16
C GLU A 83 4.28 11.64 0.23
N ALA A 84 3.97 10.60 -0.55
CA ALA A 84 4.74 9.37 -0.66
C ALA A 84 6.23 9.60 -1.00
N ALA A 85 6.48 10.51 -1.95
CA ALA A 85 7.81 10.86 -2.45
C ALA A 85 8.50 11.98 -1.64
N SER A 86 7.95 12.40 -0.49
CA SER A 86 8.64 13.36 0.36
C SER A 86 9.88 12.70 0.99
N VAL A 87 10.99 13.47 1.10
CA VAL A 87 12.24 12.94 1.67
C VAL A 87 12.03 12.41 3.09
N ASP A 88 11.15 13.05 3.85
CA ASP A 88 10.81 12.65 5.22
C ASP A 88 10.00 11.34 5.26
N SER A 89 9.29 11.01 4.18
CA SER A 89 8.50 9.78 4.04
C SER A 89 9.37 8.58 3.63
N ILE A 90 10.50 8.80 2.96
CA ILE A 90 11.42 7.71 2.60
C ILE A 90 12.18 7.24 3.83
N LYS A 91 11.68 6.16 4.42
CA LYS A 91 12.33 5.54 5.58
C LYS A 91 13.59 4.79 5.14
N THR A 92 14.62 4.83 5.98
CA THR A 92 15.81 3.96 5.89
C THR A 92 15.97 3.25 7.23
N ILE A 93 16.07 1.93 7.22
CA ILE A 93 16.25 1.16 8.45
C ILE A 93 17.74 1.08 8.76
N ASN A 94 18.14 1.80 9.81
CA ASN A 94 19.52 1.82 10.30
C ASN A 94 19.74 0.99 11.57
N ARG A 95 18.71 0.28 12.06
CA ARG A 95 18.83 -0.51 13.30
C ARG A 95 19.77 -1.69 13.10
N SER A 96 20.89 -1.67 13.81
CA SER A 96 21.62 -2.86 14.19
C SER A 96 20.89 -3.47 15.39
N THR A 97 20.16 -4.56 15.21
CA THR A 97 19.61 -5.31 16.34
C THR A 97 20.77 -5.90 17.13
N SER A 98 20.85 -5.61 18.42
CA SER A 98 21.79 -6.25 19.35
C SER A 98 21.44 -7.73 19.61
N ASP A 99 20.30 -8.21 19.09
CA ASP A 99 19.61 -9.40 19.60
C ASP A 99 19.12 -10.31 18.45
N GLY A 100 19.94 -10.55 17.42
CA GLY A 100 19.73 -11.69 16.49
C GLY A 100 18.33 -11.82 15.84
N GLY A 101 17.63 -10.72 15.60
CA GLY A 101 16.35 -10.70 14.89
C GLY A 101 16.49 -11.20 13.45
N PHE A 102 15.56 -12.04 13.01
CA PHE A 102 15.66 -12.89 11.82
C PHE A 102 15.69 -12.13 10.47
N LEU A 103 15.52 -10.80 10.42
CA LEU A 103 15.40 -10.03 9.17
C LEU A 103 16.42 -8.90 8.95
N THR A 104 17.54 -8.91 9.67
CA THR A 104 18.31 -7.67 9.94
C THR A 104 19.50 -7.37 9.02
N THR A 105 19.85 -8.25 8.06
CA THR A 105 20.91 -7.97 7.08
C THR A 105 20.41 -7.58 5.69
N GLU A 106 19.34 -8.21 5.21
CA GLU A 106 18.87 -8.05 3.81
C GLU A 106 18.28 -6.65 3.53
N TYR A 107 17.58 -6.09 4.52
CA TYR A 107 16.92 -4.78 4.40
C TYR A 107 17.75 -3.62 4.98
N LYS A 108 18.95 -3.92 5.49
CA LYS A 108 19.85 -2.91 6.03
C LYS A 108 20.27 -1.94 4.92
N SER A 109 20.14 -0.65 5.18
CA SER A 109 20.46 0.42 4.21
C SER A 109 19.56 0.46 2.96
N LYS A 110 18.51 -0.37 2.87
CA LYS A 110 17.50 -0.25 1.82
C LYS A 110 16.61 0.97 2.10
N LYS A 111 16.07 1.55 1.04
CA LYS A 111 15.14 2.67 1.10
C LYS A 111 13.73 2.16 0.83
N PHE A 112 12.75 2.77 1.49
CA PHE A 112 11.37 2.33 1.42
C PHE A 112 10.50 3.46 0.90
N PHE A 113 9.79 3.20 -0.19
CA PHE A 113 8.82 4.11 -0.79
C PHE A 113 7.43 3.80 -0.26
N PRO A 114 6.89 4.57 0.70
CA PRO A 114 5.55 4.32 1.22
C PRO A 114 4.53 4.70 0.16
N PHE A 115 3.49 3.90 -0.02
CA PHE A 115 2.40 4.21 -0.95
C PHE A 115 1.03 3.99 -0.32
N ILE A 116 0.93 3.08 0.65
CA ILE A 116 -0.30 2.82 1.41
C ILE A 116 0.05 2.90 2.89
N GLY A 117 -0.72 3.65 3.68
CA GLY A 117 -0.33 3.86 5.07
C GLY A 117 -1.32 4.69 5.89
N ARG A 118 -1.38 4.45 7.19
CA ARG A 118 -1.97 5.37 8.17
C ARG A 118 -1.01 5.43 9.34
N HIS A 119 -0.52 6.64 9.66
CA HIS A 119 0.47 6.80 10.74
C HIS A 119 0.00 6.07 12.01
N PRO A 120 0.78 5.14 12.58
CA PRO A 120 2.22 4.92 12.31
C PRO A 120 2.57 3.80 11.30
N GLU A 121 1.60 3.05 10.79
CA GLU A 121 1.82 1.84 9.98
C GLU A 121 1.74 2.15 8.48
N THR A 122 2.73 1.69 7.71
CA THR A 122 2.80 1.95 6.27
C THR A 122 3.31 0.75 5.49
N CYS A 123 2.65 0.40 4.39
CA CYS A 123 3.19 -0.49 3.37
C CYS A 123 4.07 0.31 2.40
N ALA A 124 5.27 -0.22 2.14
CA ALA A 124 6.24 0.44 1.30
C ALA A 124 6.89 -0.54 0.32
N VAL A 125 7.25 -0.03 -0.85
CA VAL A 125 8.07 -0.75 -1.82
C VAL A 125 9.53 -0.54 -1.49
N VAL A 126 10.32 -1.61 -1.53
CA VAL A 126 11.78 -1.50 -1.42
C VAL A 126 12.33 -0.89 -2.70
N ILE A 127 13.05 0.23 -2.60
CA ILE A 127 13.67 0.93 -3.73
C ILE A 127 15.16 1.15 -3.49
N SER A 128 15.93 1.31 -4.57
CA SER A 128 17.36 1.56 -4.51
C SER A 128 17.83 2.55 -5.59
N ASP A 129 19.12 2.85 -5.58
CA ASP A 129 19.78 3.71 -6.57
C ASP A 129 19.97 3.02 -7.93
N LYS A 130 19.64 1.73 -8.03
CA LYS A 130 19.75 0.92 -9.24
C LYS A 130 18.45 0.18 -9.50
N GLN A 131 18.28 -0.28 -10.72
CA GLN A 131 17.20 -1.19 -11.06
C GLN A 131 17.45 -2.54 -10.38
N GLU A 132 16.46 -3.01 -9.63
CA GLU A 132 16.41 -4.34 -9.02
C GLU A 132 15.53 -5.27 -9.86
N GLU A 133 15.72 -6.59 -9.70
CA GLU A 133 14.88 -7.63 -10.33
C GLU A 133 13.50 -7.73 -9.67
N LYS A 134 13.43 -7.48 -8.37
CA LYS A 134 12.21 -7.60 -7.55
C LYS A 134 12.03 -6.40 -6.64
N TYR A 135 10.78 -6.05 -6.42
CA TYR A 135 10.37 -4.90 -5.60
C TYR A 135 9.32 -5.35 -4.57
N PRO A 136 9.74 -6.09 -3.53
CA PRO A 136 8.81 -6.60 -2.53
C PRO A 136 8.15 -5.44 -1.76
N ILE A 137 6.93 -5.71 -1.29
CA ILE A 137 6.20 -4.85 -0.37
C ILE A 137 6.58 -5.24 1.05
N VAL A 138 6.90 -4.25 1.86
CA VAL A 138 7.27 -4.41 3.26
C VAL A 138 6.30 -3.59 4.11
N ALA A 139 5.71 -4.22 5.13
CA ALA A 139 5.02 -3.49 6.19
C ALA A 139 6.06 -2.86 7.10
N LEU A 140 5.91 -1.56 7.32
CA LEU A 140 6.71 -0.76 8.23
C LEU A 140 5.82 -0.41 9.43
N PRO A 141 5.86 -1.22 10.50
CA PRO A 141 5.10 -0.96 11.72
C PRO A 141 5.67 0.23 12.51
N SER A 142 4.96 0.66 13.56
CA SER A 142 5.45 1.68 14.51
C SER A 142 6.75 1.25 15.18
N GLU A 143 7.48 2.22 15.77
CA GLU A 143 8.89 2.21 16.20
C GLU A 143 9.42 1.02 17.05
N GLU A 144 8.64 -0.03 17.30
CA GLU A 144 9.01 -1.17 18.16
C GLU A 144 9.04 -2.52 17.42
N ILE A 145 8.50 -2.61 16.20
CA ILE A 145 8.41 -3.88 15.47
C ILE A 145 9.32 -3.87 14.24
N GLU A 146 9.91 -5.02 13.91
CA GLU A 146 10.73 -5.16 12.71
C GLU A 146 9.87 -5.08 11.43
N PRO A 147 10.38 -4.43 10.38
CA PRO A 147 9.78 -4.52 9.05
C PRO A 147 9.63 -5.97 8.62
N SER A 148 8.49 -6.30 8.03
CA SER A 148 8.20 -7.64 7.52
C SER A 148 7.80 -7.59 6.05
N PRO A 149 8.33 -8.47 5.19
CA PRO A 149 7.82 -8.60 3.83
C PRO A 149 6.36 -9.07 3.87
N CYS A 150 5.52 -8.44 3.06
CA CYS A 150 4.08 -8.73 2.98
C CYS A 150 3.68 -9.38 1.68
N CYS A 151 4.23 -8.90 0.56
CA CYS A 151 3.88 -9.35 -0.79
C CYS A 151 5.09 -9.25 -1.71
N ALA A 152 5.13 -10.10 -2.73
CA ALA A 152 6.19 -10.07 -3.74
C ALA A 152 6.18 -8.81 -4.63
N SER A 153 5.02 -8.17 -4.81
CA SER A 153 4.88 -6.93 -5.58
C SER A 153 3.55 -6.21 -5.28
N ILE A 154 3.36 -5.00 -5.81
CA ILE A 154 2.09 -4.25 -5.72
C ILE A 154 0.99 -5.03 -6.43
N THR A 155 1.30 -5.62 -7.60
CA THR A 155 0.34 -6.46 -8.35
C THR A 155 -0.24 -7.56 -7.47
N VAL A 156 0.62 -8.29 -6.74
CA VAL A 156 0.18 -9.36 -5.85
C VAL A 156 -0.68 -8.80 -4.72
N MET A 157 -0.24 -7.73 -4.06
CA MET A 157 -0.99 -7.11 -2.96
C MET A 157 -2.38 -6.65 -3.41
N MET A 158 -2.47 -5.95 -4.54
CA MET A 158 -3.76 -5.47 -5.08
C MET A 158 -4.66 -6.62 -5.54
N SER A 159 -4.09 -7.71 -6.05
CA SER A 159 -4.88 -8.89 -6.47
C SER A 159 -5.52 -9.59 -5.28
N ILE A 160 -4.78 -9.73 -4.17
CA ILE A 160 -5.30 -10.22 -2.89
C ILE A 160 -6.41 -9.30 -2.38
N CYS A 161 -6.18 -7.99 -2.36
CA CYS A 161 -7.21 -7.03 -1.93
C CYS A 161 -8.48 -7.12 -2.79
N ALA A 162 -8.36 -7.20 -4.12
CA ALA A 162 -9.49 -7.32 -5.03
C ALA A 162 -10.33 -8.57 -4.74
N GLU A 163 -9.68 -9.73 -4.62
CA GLU A 163 -10.38 -10.97 -4.31
C GLU A 163 -10.98 -10.96 -2.91
N ALA A 164 -10.31 -10.34 -1.93
CA ALA A 164 -10.82 -10.22 -0.58
C ALA A 164 -12.13 -9.41 -0.49
N TYR A 165 -12.25 -8.34 -1.28
CA TYR A 165 -13.51 -7.58 -1.42
C TYR A 165 -14.62 -8.40 -2.06
N GLU A 166 -14.30 -9.24 -3.05
CA GLU A 166 -15.29 -10.02 -3.81
C GLU A 166 -15.75 -11.30 -3.09
N THR A 167 -14.98 -11.82 -2.13
CA THR A 167 -15.20 -13.14 -1.50
C THR A 167 -15.62 -13.07 -0.03
N GLU A 168 -16.12 -11.91 0.40
CA GLU A 168 -16.54 -11.66 1.80
C GLU A 168 -15.43 -11.92 2.82
N VAL A 169 -14.16 -11.87 2.40
CA VAL A 169 -13.03 -11.79 3.34
C VAL A 169 -13.13 -10.46 4.07
N PHE A 170 -13.45 -9.40 3.32
CA PHE A 170 -13.87 -8.12 3.86
C PHE A 170 -15.39 -8.03 3.82
N TYR A 171 -16.01 -7.80 4.97
CA TYR A 171 -17.47 -7.71 5.07
C TYR A 171 -17.90 -6.66 6.08
N VAL A 172 -19.06 -6.05 5.85
CA VAL A 172 -19.66 -5.07 6.76
C VAL A 172 -20.77 -5.77 7.52
N LYS A 173 -20.73 -5.74 8.85
CA LYS A 173 -21.86 -6.22 9.66
C LYS A 173 -22.95 -5.15 9.72
N ASP A 174 -24.21 -5.57 9.67
CA ASP A 174 -25.39 -4.72 9.82
C ASP A 174 -25.63 -4.32 11.29
N GLU A 175 -24.59 -3.80 11.94
CA GLU A 175 -24.61 -3.25 13.30
C GLU A 175 -24.21 -1.78 13.22
N GLU A 176 -24.86 -0.90 14.00
CA GLU A 176 -24.46 0.50 14.09
C GLU A 176 -23.50 0.70 15.28
N PRO A 177 -22.30 1.27 15.07
CA PRO A 177 -21.75 1.75 13.81
C PRO A 177 -21.24 0.62 12.89
N ARG A 178 -21.48 0.75 11.57
CA ARG A 178 -21.02 -0.23 10.58
C ARG A 178 -19.49 -0.25 10.49
N PHE A 179 -18.87 -1.35 10.90
CA PHE A 179 -17.44 -1.60 10.76
C PHE A 179 -17.16 -2.60 9.63
N MET A 180 -16.06 -2.39 8.90
CA MET A 180 -15.51 -3.47 8.06
C MET A 180 -14.80 -4.48 8.97
N HIS A 181 -15.18 -5.73 8.84
CA HIS A 181 -14.53 -6.86 9.47
C HIS A 181 -13.73 -7.64 8.44
N THR A 182 -12.68 -8.29 8.94
CA THR A 182 -11.83 -9.18 8.16
C THR A 182 -11.98 -10.60 8.69
N ASP A 183 -12.29 -11.54 7.80
CA ASP A 183 -12.13 -12.96 8.10
C ASP A 183 -10.64 -13.32 7.96
N HIS A 184 -9.93 -13.32 9.08
CA HIS A 184 -8.49 -13.58 9.10
C HIS A 184 -8.12 -14.98 8.60
N VAL A 185 -8.98 -15.98 8.77
CA VAL A 185 -8.70 -17.35 8.28
C VAL A 185 -8.74 -17.35 6.75
N LYS A 186 -9.82 -16.82 6.17
CA LYS A 186 -9.92 -16.71 4.71
C LYS A 186 -8.85 -15.79 4.11
N LEU A 187 -8.45 -14.73 4.83
CA LEU A 187 -7.36 -13.86 4.39
C LEU A 187 -6.02 -14.61 4.34
N ILE A 188 -5.73 -15.46 5.34
CA ILE A 188 -4.53 -16.29 5.32
C ILE A 188 -4.56 -17.27 4.14
N GLU A 189 -5.68 -17.97 3.93
CA GLU A 189 -5.86 -18.88 2.79
C GLU A 189 -5.68 -18.16 1.45
N LEU A 190 -6.17 -16.93 1.35
CA LEU A 190 -6.01 -16.09 0.18
C LEU A 190 -4.56 -15.67 -0.02
N CYS A 191 -3.86 -15.24 1.04
CA CYS A 191 -2.43 -14.93 0.95
C CYS A 191 -1.59 -16.15 0.52
N ASP A 192 -1.92 -17.36 1.00
CA ASP A 192 -1.27 -18.60 0.59
C ASP A 192 -1.51 -18.90 -0.89
N LYS A 193 -2.74 -18.72 -1.39
CA LYS A 193 -3.09 -18.88 -2.82
C LYS A 193 -2.20 -18.02 -3.72
N TYR A 194 -1.88 -16.81 -3.30
CA TYR A 194 -1.05 -15.87 -4.06
C TYR A 194 0.45 -15.99 -3.78
N ASN A 195 0.88 -16.92 -2.90
CA ASN A 195 2.25 -17.02 -2.39
C ASN A 195 2.76 -15.66 -1.88
N ALA A 196 1.93 -14.96 -1.11
CA ALA A 196 2.22 -13.62 -0.63
C ALA A 196 3.38 -13.59 0.39
N TRP A 197 3.47 -14.64 1.20
CA TRP A 197 4.47 -14.81 2.25
C TRP A 197 5.75 -15.45 1.70
N TYR A 198 6.90 -14.87 2.08
CA TYR A 198 8.24 -15.41 1.79
C TYR A 198 8.72 -16.32 2.91
#